data_AF-A0A412IVM9-F1
#
_entry.id   AF-A0A412IVM9-F1
#
_cell.length_a   1.000
_cell.length_b   1.000
_cell.length_c   1.000
_cell.angle_alpha   90.00
_cell.angle_beta   90.00
_cell.angle_gamma   90.00
#
_symmetry.space_group_name_H-M   'P 1'
#
loop_
_entity.id
_entity.type
_entity.pdbx_description
1 polymer ?
#
loop_
_entity_poly.entity_id
_entity_poly.type
_entity_poly.pdbx_seq_one_letter_code
_entity_poly.pdbx_strand_id
1 'polypeptide(L)'
;MKKLSYLLVAILSVYIFYSGFSSFSSDQINRMNSFATSIGQTTNKKVTGLNLQFNEDLVSTIHEYCEKTNSTGIIAVHENTEGFIQKNLIYIYSADPKDLKSLYIRNDQKQIDFKKDSKNYYSTNINDKNAYNYIDYLNRSYYGDYNDIYEFHTLNDLLNHTPGSEIITLYSISNSNKTSTSQMKDYFKEFIPENSQGQGISDVEIVPYSMQKEKFLNMVFLNAILGTALIFAFIFLKDRKEIVIRKMLGNSNKKIFISLYTKHIAILYGLFLFLEIILFVLFVGPYRPCASLFLYYLINEGIKLLFSLIMIGIILLISTITVKSVKYIKQNGTQENKTVLSLVLKGILIFVLFPVFLTNCADWIESVHYLYILNLNESQMSNKIITNGISVSLNEDLFYSSELVNKLYYYMQEHNGIYEDFDINKRIDFLKNHMDSDLEIPVSNEIPYIVVNNNYLKDYTIRDEFGNPLDFNQIEESILLIPENYSFNQDQISYYSNYEDCKVIRIEPNLRFVRHMPYVENTKDLEKINPVIFIDHNWMENARVSTDNYFIPIDTKKSVSNFKRFLIQNNMDKKVKFYLSDSYFAQVKNKKTYELISLTILIVL
;
A
#
# COMPACT_ATOMS: atom_id res chain seq x y z
N MET A 1 -20.80 33.83 5.15
CA MET A 1 -19.67 34.10 4.24
C MET A 1 -18.35 34.11 4.98
N LYS A 2 -18.09 34.99 5.98
CA LYS A 2 -16.89 34.86 6.85
C LYS A 2 -16.76 33.50 7.54
N LYS A 3 -17.88 32.95 8.07
CA LYS A 3 -17.90 31.58 8.61
C LYS A 3 -17.60 30.49 7.57
N LEU A 4 -17.99 30.71 6.32
CA LEU A 4 -17.77 29.77 5.22
C LEU A 4 -16.31 29.78 4.76
N SER A 5 -15.65 30.95 4.75
CA SER A 5 -14.20 31.01 4.48
C SER A 5 -13.39 30.35 5.60
N TYR A 6 -13.81 30.45 6.86
CA TYR A 6 -13.17 29.69 7.94
C TYR A 6 -13.27 28.17 7.72
N LEU A 7 -14.48 27.67 7.41
CA LEU A 7 -14.68 26.25 7.12
C LEU A 7 -13.85 25.79 5.92
N LEU A 8 -13.81 26.58 4.85
CA LEU A 8 -13.05 26.25 3.63
C LEU A 8 -11.55 26.16 3.92
N VAL A 9 -10.99 27.12 4.66
CA VAL A 9 -9.56 27.08 5.05
C VAL A 9 -9.28 25.91 5.99
N ALA A 10 -10.22 25.54 6.87
CA ALA A 10 -10.07 24.38 7.73
C ALA A 10 -9.99 23.07 6.92
N ILE A 11 -10.94 22.84 6.02
CA ILE A 11 -10.96 21.68 5.12
C ILE A 11 -9.69 21.64 4.26
N LEU A 12 -9.27 22.80 3.73
CA LEU A 12 -8.04 22.91 2.93
C LEU A 12 -6.80 22.52 3.74
N SER A 13 -6.69 22.98 4.99
CA SER A 13 -5.57 22.64 5.88
C SER A 13 -5.52 21.14 6.16
N VAL A 14 -6.64 20.54 6.57
CA VAL A 14 -6.74 19.09 6.80
C VAL A 14 -6.34 18.31 5.56
N TYR A 15 -6.81 18.73 4.38
CA TYR A 15 -6.52 18.06 3.13
C TYR A 15 -5.04 18.18 2.71
N ILE A 16 -4.45 19.38 2.78
CA ILE A 16 -3.02 19.60 2.46
C ILE A 16 -2.16 18.76 3.40
N PHE A 17 -2.42 18.83 4.70
CA PHE A 17 -1.68 18.08 5.68
C PHE A 17 -1.78 16.58 5.44
N TYR A 18 -3.00 16.03 5.36
CA TYR A 18 -3.21 14.59 5.25
C TYR A 18 -2.67 14.02 3.93
N SER A 19 -2.94 14.69 2.82
CA SER A 19 -2.44 14.26 1.51
C SER A 19 -0.91 14.31 1.45
N GLY A 20 -0.31 15.39 1.98
CA GLY A 20 1.14 15.50 2.13
C GLY A 20 1.71 14.39 3.02
N PHE A 21 1.18 14.22 4.23
CA PHE A 21 1.60 13.20 5.19
C PHE A 21 1.51 11.79 4.60
N SER A 22 0.38 11.45 3.99
CA SER A 22 0.15 10.18 3.29
C SER A 22 1.15 9.99 2.14
N SER A 23 1.40 11.02 1.34
CA SER A 23 2.34 10.96 0.21
C SER A 23 3.78 10.75 0.67
N PHE A 24 4.27 11.54 1.64
CA PHE A 24 5.63 11.41 2.17
C PHE A 24 5.82 10.08 2.90
N SER A 25 4.82 9.63 3.66
CA SER A 25 4.88 8.35 4.38
C SER A 25 4.92 7.17 3.41
N SER A 26 4.05 7.18 2.39
CA SER A 26 4.04 6.14 1.36
C SER A 26 5.34 6.13 0.54
N ASP A 27 5.87 7.30 0.19
CA ASP A 27 7.15 7.42 -0.52
C ASP A 27 8.31 6.83 0.29
N GLN A 28 8.34 7.03 1.61
CA GLN A 28 9.36 6.41 2.48
C GLN A 28 9.33 4.88 2.44
N ILE A 29 8.14 4.27 2.53
CA ILE A 29 8.00 2.81 2.48
C ILE A 29 8.28 2.27 1.08
N ASN A 30 7.76 2.92 0.04
CA ASN A 30 8.02 2.50 -1.34
C ASN A 30 9.51 2.54 -1.67
N ARG A 31 10.22 3.57 -1.20
CA ARG A 31 11.67 3.64 -1.33
C ARG A 31 12.39 2.52 -0.60
N MET A 32 11.85 2.06 0.53
CA MET A 32 12.39 0.93 1.28
C MET A 32 12.19 -0.39 0.53
N ASN A 33 10.98 -0.63 0.03
CA ASN A 33 10.63 -1.80 -0.78
C ASN A 33 11.48 -1.88 -2.06
N SER A 34 11.80 -0.71 -2.63
CA SER A 34 12.57 -0.55 -3.86
C SER A 34 13.91 0.14 -3.60
N PHE A 35 14.67 -0.37 -2.62
CA PHE A 35 15.84 0.31 -2.08
C PHE A 35 16.92 0.64 -3.12
N ALA A 36 17.36 -0.34 -3.90
CA ALA A 36 18.42 -0.14 -4.90
C ALA A 36 18.01 0.83 -6.01
N THR A 37 16.80 0.70 -6.54
CA THR A 37 16.27 1.60 -7.58
C THR A 37 16.06 3.02 -7.05
N SER A 38 15.65 3.18 -5.80
CA SER A 38 15.50 4.48 -5.14
C SER A 38 16.83 5.21 -5.00
N ILE A 39 17.91 4.49 -4.68
CA ILE A 39 19.27 5.07 -4.69
C ILE A 39 19.65 5.49 -6.10
N GLY A 40 19.43 4.64 -7.11
CA GLY A 40 19.66 4.98 -8.52
C GLY A 40 18.92 6.25 -8.96
N GLN A 41 17.65 6.40 -8.61
CA GLN A 41 16.85 7.59 -8.88
C GLN A 41 17.41 8.85 -8.21
N THR A 42 17.70 8.78 -6.92
CA THR A 42 18.18 9.93 -6.14
C THR A 42 19.58 10.40 -6.55
N THR A 43 20.41 9.49 -7.04
CA THR A 43 21.78 9.76 -7.49
C THR A 43 21.89 9.96 -9.01
N ASN A 44 20.79 9.79 -9.74
CA ASN A 44 20.75 9.78 -11.21
C ASN A 44 21.76 8.78 -11.81
N LYS A 45 21.78 7.57 -11.28
CA LYS A 45 22.65 6.46 -11.67
C LYS A 45 21.84 5.28 -12.22
N LYS A 46 22.45 4.51 -13.13
CA LYS A 46 21.85 3.29 -13.67
C LYS A 46 21.88 2.20 -12.59
N VAL A 47 20.82 1.41 -12.51
CA VAL A 47 20.75 0.22 -11.66
C VAL A 47 20.70 -1.01 -12.56
N THR A 48 21.62 -1.94 -12.32
CA THR A 48 21.73 -3.20 -13.08
C THR A 48 21.61 -4.36 -12.09
N GLY A 49 20.67 -5.27 -12.33
CA GLY A 49 20.49 -6.49 -11.53
C GLY A 49 21.14 -7.70 -12.21
N LEU A 50 21.84 -8.51 -11.42
CA LEU A 50 22.44 -9.77 -11.88
C LEU A 50 22.22 -10.87 -10.85
N ASN A 51 21.66 -12.00 -11.27
CA ASN A 51 21.51 -13.18 -10.43
C ASN A 51 22.80 -14.01 -10.40
N LEU A 52 23.30 -14.30 -9.20
CA LEU A 52 24.58 -14.95 -8.96
C LEU A 52 24.41 -16.11 -7.99
N GLN A 53 25.15 -17.19 -8.22
CA GLN A 53 25.29 -18.29 -7.28
C GLN A 53 26.21 -17.86 -6.14
N PHE A 54 25.72 -18.00 -4.92
CA PHE A 54 26.45 -17.63 -3.72
C PHE A 54 27.61 -18.59 -3.45
N ASN A 55 28.80 -18.02 -3.26
CA ASN A 55 30.01 -18.67 -2.77
C ASN A 55 30.77 -17.64 -1.90
N GLU A 56 31.63 -18.08 -0.97
CA GLU A 56 32.44 -17.20 -0.13
C GLU A 56 33.30 -16.22 -0.95
N ASP A 57 33.86 -16.69 -2.08
CA ASP A 57 34.66 -15.87 -3.00
C ASP A 57 33.84 -14.77 -3.73
N LEU A 58 32.51 -14.87 -3.73
CA LEU A 58 31.66 -13.88 -4.38
C LEU A 58 31.74 -12.53 -3.68
N VAL A 59 31.82 -12.52 -2.34
CA VAL A 59 31.82 -11.29 -1.54
C VAL A 59 33.04 -10.43 -1.84
N SER A 60 34.24 -11.03 -1.87
CA SER A 60 35.47 -10.35 -2.26
C SER A 60 35.43 -9.86 -3.71
N THR A 61 34.89 -10.68 -4.62
CA THR A 61 34.74 -10.31 -6.04
C THR A 61 33.83 -9.09 -6.23
N ILE A 62 32.73 -9.00 -5.46
CA ILE A 62 31.82 -7.84 -5.47
C ILE A 62 32.53 -6.59 -4.96
N HIS A 63 33.28 -6.70 -3.86
CA HIS A 63 34.09 -5.60 -3.32
C HIS A 63 35.04 -5.03 -4.39
N GLU A 64 35.84 -5.88 -5.02
CA GLU A 64 36.79 -5.48 -6.06
C GLU A 64 36.10 -4.82 -7.26
N TYR A 65 35.00 -5.42 -7.73
CA TYR A 65 34.22 -4.87 -8.82
C TYR A 65 33.71 -3.46 -8.49
N CYS A 66 33.13 -3.28 -7.30
CA CYS A 66 32.56 -2.00 -6.89
C CYS A 66 33.62 -0.92 -6.68
N GLU A 67 34.80 -1.27 -6.16
CA GLU A 67 35.95 -0.36 -6.08
C GLU A 67 36.43 0.09 -7.46
N LYS A 68 36.67 -0.88 -8.35
CA LYS A 68 37.20 -0.62 -9.70
C LYS A 68 36.25 0.25 -10.53
N THR A 69 34.94 0.03 -10.38
CA THR A 69 33.91 0.74 -11.14
C THR A 69 33.38 1.98 -10.43
N ASN A 70 33.79 2.22 -9.18
CA ASN A 70 33.23 3.25 -8.30
C ASN A 70 31.70 3.18 -8.26
N SER A 71 31.19 1.98 -7.99
CA SER A 71 29.76 1.67 -7.89
C SER A 71 29.36 1.32 -6.45
N THR A 72 28.05 1.29 -6.22
CA THR A 72 27.45 0.77 -4.99
C THR A 72 26.83 -0.59 -5.30
N GLY A 73 27.23 -1.62 -4.56
CA GLY A 73 26.70 -2.99 -4.65
C GLY A 73 25.73 -3.26 -3.52
N ILE A 74 24.56 -3.81 -3.85
CA ILE A 74 23.49 -4.14 -2.90
C ILE A 74 22.99 -5.55 -3.15
N ILE A 75 22.89 -6.34 -2.08
CA ILE A 75 22.23 -7.65 -2.08
C ILE A 75 21.10 -7.60 -1.05
N ALA A 76 19.90 -8.02 -1.45
CA ALA A 76 18.77 -8.17 -0.55
C ALA A 76 18.48 -9.66 -0.34
N VAL A 77 18.42 -10.08 0.92
CA VAL A 77 18.00 -11.43 1.33
C VAL A 77 16.72 -11.30 2.16
N HIS A 78 15.77 -12.18 1.88
CA HIS A 78 14.46 -12.13 2.50
C HIS A 78 14.26 -13.33 3.43
N GLU A 79 14.17 -13.03 4.72
CA GLU A 79 13.82 -14.00 5.75
C GLU A 79 12.36 -13.81 6.14
N ASN A 80 11.60 -14.90 6.14
CA ASN A 80 10.23 -14.87 6.62
C ASN A 80 10.22 -15.16 8.12
N THR A 81 9.53 -14.31 8.88
CA THR A 81 9.27 -14.60 10.30
C THR A 81 7.98 -15.43 10.42
N GLU A 82 7.79 -16.13 11.54
CA GLU A 82 6.55 -16.88 11.81
C GLU A 82 5.28 -16.00 11.83
N GLY A 83 5.43 -14.68 11.92
CA GLY A 83 4.34 -13.71 11.99
C GLY A 83 3.94 -13.09 10.65
N PHE A 84 4.34 -13.64 9.50
CA PHE A 84 4.08 -13.03 8.17
C PHE A 84 4.78 -11.68 7.93
N ILE A 85 5.67 -11.27 8.84
CA ILE A 85 6.56 -10.13 8.65
C ILE A 85 7.76 -10.61 7.85
N GLN A 86 8.07 -9.93 6.76
CA GLN A 86 9.30 -10.17 6.04
C GLN A 86 10.42 -9.37 6.69
N LYS A 87 11.48 -10.07 7.06
CA LYS A 87 12.74 -9.48 7.48
C LYS A 87 13.65 -9.38 6.26
N ASN A 88 13.86 -8.16 5.80
CA ASN A 88 14.64 -7.80 4.63
C ASN A 88 16.07 -7.44 5.06
N LEU A 89 16.99 -8.38 4.88
CA LEU A 89 18.41 -8.18 5.15
C LEU A 89 19.07 -7.56 3.91
N ILE A 90 19.56 -6.33 4.04
CA ILE A 90 20.16 -5.56 2.95
C ILE A 90 21.65 -5.41 3.24
N TYR A 91 22.46 -6.06 2.40
CA TYR A 91 23.92 -6.04 2.47
C TYR A 91 24.48 -5.04 1.47
N ILE A 92 25.28 -4.09 1.94
CA ILE A 92 25.70 -2.94 1.14
C ILE A 92 27.23 -2.80 1.16
N TYR A 93 27.78 -2.58 -0.03
CA TYR A 93 29.08 -1.95 -0.20
C TYR A 93 28.93 -0.71 -1.06
N SER A 94 29.48 0.43 -0.62
CA SER A 94 29.39 1.68 -1.37
C SER A 94 30.76 2.35 -1.51
N ALA A 95 31.26 2.42 -2.74
CA ALA A 95 32.53 3.07 -3.04
C ALA A 95 32.49 4.59 -2.78
N ASP A 96 31.32 5.22 -2.98
CA ASP A 96 31.02 6.62 -2.65
C ASP A 96 29.88 6.68 -1.63
N PRO A 97 30.18 6.91 -0.33
CA PRO A 97 29.16 7.00 0.72
C PRO A 97 28.05 8.03 0.46
N LYS A 98 28.25 8.99 -0.45
CA LYS A 98 27.22 9.96 -0.85
C LYS A 98 26.06 9.32 -1.61
N ASP A 99 26.27 8.17 -2.24
CA ASP A 99 25.19 7.42 -2.91
C ASP A 99 24.12 7.02 -1.92
N LEU A 100 24.55 6.69 -0.71
CA LEU A 100 23.70 6.31 0.41
C LEU A 100 23.26 7.50 1.26
N LYS A 101 23.48 8.75 0.80
CA LYS A 101 22.86 9.92 1.44
C LYS A 101 21.33 9.81 1.44
N SER A 102 20.79 8.99 0.54
CA SER A 102 19.39 8.62 0.44
C SER A 102 18.93 7.45 1.31
N LEU A 103 19.80 6.87 2.16
CA LEU A 103 19.38 6.22 3.40
C LEU A 103 18.80 7.31 4.31
N TYR A 104 17.64 7.82 3.87
CA TYR A 104 17.01 8.92 4.51
C TYR A 104 16.52 8.40 5.84
N ILE A 105 16.99 9.11 6.87
CA ILE A 105 16.47 9.15 8.22
C ILE A 105 17.13 8.15 9.18
N ARG A 106 18.34 8.52 9.59
CA ARG A 106 18.83 8.19 10.93
C ARG A 106 18.35 9.22 11.94
N ASN A 107 18.00 8.75 13.13
CA ASN A 107 17.68 9.60 14.27
C ASN A 107 18.79 10.60 14.63
N ASP A 108 20.05 10.31 14.28
CA ASP A 108 21.23 11.10 14.64
C ASP A 108 21.82 11.96 13.51
N GLN A 109 21.22 11.94 12.31
CA GLN A 109 21.67 12.69 11.11
C GLN A 109 23.12 12.39 10.65
N LYS A 110 23.77 11.35 11.15
CA LYS A 110 25.14 10.99 10.74
C LYS A 110 25.11 10.13 9.48
N GLN A 111 26.03 10.37 8.55
CA GLN A 111 26.21 9.53 7.37
C GLN A 111 26.71 8.14 7.78
N ILE A 112 26.11 7.07 7.25
CA ILE A 112 26.66 5.72 7.39
C ILE A 112 27.73 5.53 6.31
N ASP A 113 28.86 4.97 6.71
CA ASP A 113 29.92 4.57 5.78
C ASP A 113 29.90 3.04 5.64
N PHE A 114 29.29 2.54 4.57
CA PHE A 114 29.29 1.11 4.21
C PHE A 114 30.51 0.73 3.35
N LYS A 115 31.52 1.60 3.26
CA LYS A 115 32.81 1.25 2.65
C LYS A 115 33.69 0.47 3.61
N LYS A 116 33.55 0.71 4.91
CA LYS A 116 34.36 0.08 5.95
C LYS A 116 33.57 -1.05 6.61
N ASP A 117 34.28 -2.13 6.87
CA ASP A 117 33.74 -3.24 7.64
C ASP A 117 33.38 -2.79 9.05
N SER A 118 32.19 -3.20 9.46
CA SER A 118 31.64 -2.86 10.75
C SER A 118 30.64 -3.93 11.12
N LYS A 119 30.78 -4.52 12.31
CA LYS A 119 29.79 -5.45 12.87
C LYS A 119 28.46 -4.78 13.25
N ASN A 120 28.39 -3.46 13.15
CA ASN A 120 27.19 -2.69 13.45
C ASN A 120 26.24 -2.71 12.27
N TYR A 121 24.96 -3.02 12.53
CA TYR A 121 23.87 -2.94 11.56
C TYR A 121 22.79 -1.96 12.02
N TYR A 122 21.94 -1.55 11.09
CA TYR A 122 20.84 -0.62 11.33
C TYR A 122 19.51 -1.32 11.11
N SER A 123 18.50 -1.04 11.92
CA SER A 123 17.19 -1.71 11.82
C SER A 123 16.04 -0.71 11.72
N THR A 124 14.97 -1.05 11.03
CA THR A 124 13.70 -0.30 11.11
C THR A 124 12.85 -0.71 12.33
N ASN A 125 13.19 -1.82 12.98
CA ASN A 125 12.53 -2.28 14.19
C ASN A 125 13.09 -1.54 15.42
N ILE A 126 12.32 -0.59 15.95
CA ILE A 126 12.69 0.20 17.14
C ILE A 126 12.88 -0.63 18.43
N ASN A 127 12.38 -1.87 18.45
CA ASN A 127 12.49 -2.78 19.58
C ASN A 127 13.74 -3.68 19.51
N ASP A 128 14.50 -3.63 18.41
CA ASP A 128 15.71 -4.43 18.23
C ASP A 128 16.90 -3.87 19.02
N LYS A 129 17.09 -4.40 20.23
CA LYS A 129 18.16 -3.97 21.15
C LYS A 129 19.58 -4.25 20.65
N ASN A 130 19.75 -5.10 19.65
CA ASN A 130 21.06 -5.47 19.11
C ASN A 130 21.47 -4.55 17.95
N ALA A 131 20.52 -3.81 17.35
CA ALA A 131 20.82 -2.84 16.32
C ALA A 131 21.68 -1.70 16.87
N TYR A 132 22.66 -1.27 16.08
CA TYR A 132 23.51 -0.14 16.46
C TYR A 132 22.73 1.18 16.46
N ASN A 133 21.81 1.35 15.52
CA ASN A 133 20.87 2.48 15.45
C ASN A 133 19.66 2.12 14.57
N TYR A 134 18.67 3.00 14.54
CA TYR A 134 17.40 2.76 13.86
C TYR A 134 17.16 3.73 12.69
N ILE A 135 16.50 3.22 11.66
CA ILE A 135 15.94 4.04 10.57
C ILE A 135 14.51 4.44 10.96
N ASP A 136 14.24 5.73 10.95
CA ASP A 136 13.00 6.31 11.47
C ASP A 136 12.01 6.64 10.34
N TYR A 137 10.71 6.49 10.63
CA TYR A 137 9.61 6.83 9.71
C TYR A 137 8.83 8.07 10.17
N LEU A 138 8.36 8.85 9.19
CA LEU A 138 7.44 9.98 9.42
C LEU A 138 6.17 9.49 10.13
N ASN A 139 5.55 8.45 9.59
CA ASN A 139 4.38 7.80 10.16
C ASN A 139 4.79 6.71 11.14
N ARG A 140 4.48 6.92 12.43
CA ARG A 140 4.83 5.99 13.51
C ARG A 140 4.12 4.65 13.42
N SER A 141 3.00 4.56 12.70
CA SER A 141 2.31 3.28 12.50
C SER A 141 3.17 2.28 11.72
N TYR A 142 4.23 2.72 11.02
CA TYR A 142 5.20 1.83 10.38
C TYR A 142 6.16 1.15 11.36
N TYR A 143 6.18 1.55 12.63
CA TYR A 143 6.84 0.78 13.69
C TYR A 143 5.97 -0.32 14.27
N GLY A 144 4.71 -0.43 13.85
CA GLY A 144 3.86 -1.50 14.30
C GLY A 144 4.45 -2.85 13.93
N ASP A 145 4.25 -3.84 14.80
CA ASP A 145 4.73 -5.23 14.65
C ASP A 145 4.06 -5.99 13.48
N TYR A 146 3.51 -5.27 12.50
CA TYR A 146 2.84 -5.74 11.30
C TYR A 146 3.48 -5.24 10.00
N ASN A 147 4.55 -4.44 10.10
CA ASN A 147 5.28 -3.97 8.93
C ASN A 147 6.60 -4.73 8.80
N ASP A 148 7.04 -4.90 7.56
CA ASP A 148 8.32 -5.50 7.24
C ASP A 148 9.48 -4.81 7.94
N ILE A 149 10.43 -5.63 8.37
CA ILE A 149 11.63 -5.17 9.07
C ILE A 149 12.75 -5.11 8.05
N TYR A 150 13.48 -4.00 8.01
CA TYR A 150 14.65 -3.85 7.16
C TYR A 150 15.87 -3.73 8.04
N GLU A 151 16.88 -4.56 7.76
CA GLU A 151 18.18 -4.48 8.40
C GLU A 151 19.26 -4.17 7.38
N PHE A 152 20.11 -3.21 7.69
CA PHE A 152 21.17 -2.73 6.80
C PHE A 152 22.52 -3.11 7.37
N HIS A 153 23.19 -3.98 6.66
CA HIS A 153 24.45 -4.63 7.03
C HIS A 153 25.56 -4.23 6.06
N THR A 154 26.81 -4.35 6.51
CA THR A 154 27.95 -4.24 5.59
C THR A 154 28.02 -5.49 4.72
N LEU A 155 28.53 -5.37 3.50
CA LEU A 155 28.57 -6.50 2.56
C LEU A 155 29.26 -7.75 3.14
N ASN A 156 30.32 -7.55 3.93
CA ASN A 156 31.05 -8.66 4.56
C ASN A 156 30.24 -9.44 5.61
N ASP A 157 29.17 -8.85 6.17
CA ASP A 157 28.28 -9.57 7.08
C ASP A 157 27.50 -10.69 6.36
N LEU A 158 27.42 -10.67 5.03
CA LEU A 158 26.80 -11.72 4.23
C LEU A 158 27.49 -13.09 4.43
N LEU A 159 28.80 -13.12 4.69
CA LEU A 159 29.55 -14.36 4.93
C LEU A 159 29.10 -15.08 6.21
N ASN A 160 28.56 -14.35 7.18
CA ASN A 160 28.05 -14.91 8.43
C ASN A 160 26.59 -15.37 8.31
N HIS A 161 25.98 -15.15 7.15
CA HIS A 161 24.60 -15.51 6.87
C HIS A 161 24.57 -16.62 5.82
N THR A 162 23.78 -17.67 6.05
CA THR A 162 23.52 -18.68 5.03
C THR A 162 22.21 -18.30 4.33
N PRO A 163 22.24 -17.73 3.12
CA PRO A 163 21.00 -17.34 2.45
C PRO A 163 20.11 -18.58 2.26
N GLY A 164 18.80 -18.43 2.38
CA GLY A 164 17.86 -19.53 2.16
C GLY A 164 17.85 -20.04 0.70
N SER A 165 18.43 -19.28 -0.23
CA SER A 165 18.58 -19.60 -1.65
C SER A 165 20.06 -19.56 -2.03
N GLU A 166 20.53 -20.55 -2.80
CA GLU A 166 21.88 -20.51 -3.38
C GLU A 166 22.05 -19.42 -4.45
N ILE A 167 20.94 -18.86 -4.95
CA ILE A 167 20.95 -17.75 -5.91
C ILE A 167 20.61 -16.45 -5.18
N ILE A 168 21.44 -15.43 -5.36
CA ILE A 168 21.26 -14.07 -4.86
C ILE A 168 21.23 -13.07 -6.00
N THR A 169 20.52 -11.95 -5.83
CA THR A 169 20.52 -10.85 -6.81
C THR A 169 21.44 -9.73 -6.34
N LEU A 170 22.46 -9.43 -7.14
CA LEU A 170 23.32 -8.26 -6.98
C LEU A 170 22.74 -7.09 -7.78
N TYR A 171 22.44 -5.99 -7.09
CA TYR A 171 22.13 -4.71 -7.70
C TYR A 171 23.38 -3.82 -7.69
N SER A 172 23.87 -3.50 -8.88
CA SER A 172 24.98 -2.55 -9.08
C SER A 172 24.44 -1.19 -9.48
N ILE A 173 24.83 -0.15 -8.74
CA ILE A 173 24.45 1.24 -8.97
C ILE A 173 25.67 2.02 -9.44
N SER A 174 25.66 2.45 -10.70
CA SER A 174 26.81 3.07 -11.34
C SER A 174 26.42 4.21 -12.29
N ASN A 175 27.38 5.07 -12.63
CA ASN A 175 27.15 6.07 -13.66
C ASN A 175 26.94 5.37 -15.02
N SER A 176 25.90 5.77 -15.75
CA SER A 176 25.47 5.19 -17.04
C SER A 176 26.60 5.02 -18.07
N ASN A 177 27.65 5.85 -17.98
CA ASN A 177 28.76 5.89 -18.93
C ASN A 177 29.92 4.96 -18.54
N LYS A 178 29.89 4.30 -17.37
CA LYS A 178 31.04 3.56 -16.82
C LYS A 178 30.91 2.04 -16.85
N THR A 179 29.70 1.48 -16.87
CA THR A 179 29.52 0.03 -16.88
C THR A 179 28.34 -0.37 -17.77
N SER A 180 28.63 -1.13 -18.82
CA SER A 180 27.58 -1.82 -19.56
C SER A 180 27.17 -3.09 -18.83
N THR A 181 25.92 -3.48 -19.02
CA THR A 181 25.37 -4.74 -18.48
C THR A 181 26.20 -5.96 -18.91
N SER A 182 26.79 -5.92 -20.11
CA SER A 182 27.73 -6.95 -20.60
C SER A 182 29.02 -7.03 -19.80
N GLN A 183 29.62 -5.89 -19.42
CA GLN A 183 30.86 -5.87 -18.63
C GLN A 183 30.67 -6.47 -17.23
N MET A 184 29.50 -6.25 -16.62
CA MET A 184 29.16 -6.87 -15.34
C MET A 184 29.00 -8.39 -15.49
N LYS A 185 28.31 -8.84 -16.55
CA LYS A 185 28.15 -10.27 -16.87
C LYS A 185 29.49 -10.97 -17.04
N ASP A 186 30.38 -10.37 -17.82
CA ASP A 186 31.70 -10.94 -18.09
C ASP A 186 32.56 -11.03 -16.82
N TYR A 187 32.46 -10.04 -15.93
CA TYR A 187 33.19 -10.02 -14.67
C TYR A 187 32.74 -11.15 -13.72
N PHE A 188 31.43 -11.41 -13.65
CA PHE A 188 30.86 -12.40 -12.74
C PHE A 188 30.55 -13.75 -13.40
N LYS A 189 31.07 -14.02 -14.60
CA LYS A 189 30.71 -15.20 -15.42
C LYS A 189 30.81 -16.54 -14.67
N GLU A 190 31.75 -16.66 -13.73
CA GLU A 190 32.00 -17.89 -12.94
C GLU A 190 30.97 -18.09 -11.83
N PHE A 191 30.22 -17.05 -11.49
CA PHE A 191 29.16 -17.05 -10.49
C PHE A 191 27.76 -17.05 -11.13
N ILE A 192 27.65 -17.07 -12.46
CA ILE A 192 26.34 -17.13 -13.13
C ILE A 192 25.88 -18.60 -13.18
N PRO A 193 24.70 -18.95 -12.64
CA PRO A 193 24.21 -20.33 -12.67
C PRO A 193 24.14 -20.89 -14.10
N GLU A 194 24.59 -22.13 -14.32
CA GLU A 194 24.69 -22.76 -15.65
C GLU A 194 23.37 -22.71 -16.45
N ASN A 195 22.24 -22.89 -15.77
CA ASN A 195 20.89 -22.89 -16.39
C ASN A 195 20.34 -21.48 -16.67
N SER A 196 21.07 -20.42 -16.29
CA SER A 196 20.61 -19.02 -16.34
C SER A 196 21.38 -18.15 -17.34
N GLN A 197 22.23 -18.74 -18.18
CA GLN A 197 23.11 -18.02 -19.13
C GLN A 197 22.39 -17.09 -20.14
N GLY A 198 21.05 -17.16 -20.22
CA GLY A 198 20.21 -16.24 -21.00
C GLY A 198 19.15 -15.43 -20.23
N GLN A 199 18.90 -15.67 -18.93
CA GLN A 199 17.74 -15.11 -18.20
C GLN A 199 18.07 -14.36 -16.89
N GLY A 200 19.35 -14.25 -16.50
CA GLY A 200 19.74 -13.69 -15.19
C GLY A 200 19.98 -12.17 -15.11
N ILE A 201 19.60 -11.41 -16.14
CA ILE A 201 19.93 -9.97 -16.24
C ILE A 201 18.66 -9.19 -16.55
N SER A 202 18.30 -8.28 -15.65
CA SER A 202 17.33 -7.24 -15.94
C SER A 202 18.01 -5.88 -15.76
N ASP A 203 18.02 -5.08 -16.83
CA ASP A 203 18.07 -3.63 -16.65
C ASP A 203 16.80 -3.29 -15.87
N VAL A 204 16.95 -2.93 -14.59
CA VAL A 204 15.80 -2.63 -13.76
C VAL A 204 15.28 -1.29 -14.25
N GLU A 205 14.14 -1.31 -14.95
CA GLU A 205 13.56 -0.08 -15.47
C GLU A 205 13.30 0.86 -14.29
N ILE A 206 13.95 2.02 -14.35
CA ILE A 206 13.73 3.08 -13.37
C ILE A 206 12.37 3.68 -13.70
N VAL A 207 11.30 3.07 -13.23
CA VAL A 207 9.96 3.63 -13.37
C VAL A 207 9.94 4.92 -12.54
N PRO A 208 9.88 6.11 -13.18
CA PRO A 208 9.80 7.35 -12.43
C PRO A 208 8.49 7.33 -11.68
N TYR A 209 8.54 7.42 -10.35
CA TYR A 209 7.34 7.43 -9.54
C TYR A 209 6.44 8.59 -10.01
N SER A 210 5.26 8.24 -10.51
CA SER A 210 4.41 9.22 -11.18
C SER A 210 3.85 10.21 -10.15
N MET A 211 4.23 11.48 -10.30
CA MET A 211 3.72 12.67 -9.61
C MET A 211 2.20 12.93 -9.83
N GLN A 212 1.39 11.92 -10.16
CA GLN A 212 -0.05 12.09 -10.36
C GLN A 212 -0.73 12.72 -9.12
N LYS A 213 -0.25 12.38 -7.91
CA LYS A 213 -0.75 12.95 -6.65
C LYS A 213 -0.42 14.45 -6.49
N GLU A 214 0.72 14.91 -7.00
CA GLU A 214 1.12 16.33 -6.91
C GLU A 214 0.32 17.23 -7.86
N LYS A 215 0.00 16.75 -9.07
CA LYS A 215 -0.91 17.46 -10.00
C LYS A 215 -2.31 17.62 -9.40
N PHE A 216 -2.83 16.58 -8.76
CA PHE A 216 -4.13 16.61 -8.09
C PHE A 216 -4.13 17.57 -6.88
N LEU A 217 -3.08 17.51 -6.04
CA LEU A 217 -2.87 18.45 -4.93
C LEU A 217 -2.84 19.92 -5.38
N ASN A 218 -2.08 20.22 -6.43
CA ASN A 218 -2.01 21.57 -7.00
C ASN A 218 -3.38 22.04 -7.54
N MET A 219 -4.16 21.13 -8.14
CA MET A 219 -5.52 21.43 -8.60
C MET A 219 -6.47 21.73 -7.44
N VAL A 220 -6.47 20.94 -6.38
CA VAL A 220 -7.30 21.17 -5.17
C VAL A 220 -6.92 22.49 -4.50
N PHE A 221 -5.63 22.76 -4.36
CA PHE A 221 -5.11 24.01 -3.79
C PHE A 221 -5.57 25.23 -4.60
N LEU A 222 -5.43 25.18 -5.93
CA LEU A 222 -5.85 26.26 -6.82
C LEU A 222 -7.37 26.50 -6.75
N ASN A 223 -8.17 25.44 -6.71
CA ASN A 223 -9.61 25.53 -6.55
C ASN A 223 -10.03 26.13 -5.20
N ALA A 224 -9.30 25.82 -4.11
CA ALA A 224 -9.57 26.38 -2.80
C ALA A 224 -9.18 27.87 -2.71
N ILE A 225 -8.09 28.30 -3.36
CA ILE A 225 -7.74 29.72 -3.51
C ILE A 225 -8.84 30.44 -4.28
N LEU A 226 -9.30 29.89 -5.41
CA LEU A 226 -10.39 30.44 -6.20
C LEU A 226 -11.67 30.56 -5.36
N GLY A 227 -12.06 29.51 -4.63
CA GLY A 227 -13.19 29.53 -3.71
C GLY A 227 -13.06 30.62 -2.63
N THR A 228 -11.87 30.78 -2.05
CA THR A 228 -11.58 31.82 -1.05
C THR A 228 -11.68 33.22 -1.66
N ALA A 229 -11.12 33.45 -2.84
CA ALA A 229 -11.21 34.72 -3.56
C ALA A 229 -12.67 35.09 -3.89
N LEU A 230 -13.47 34.11 -4.30
CA LEU A 230 -14.90 34.29 -4.56
C LEU A 230 -15.70 34.65 -3.30
N ILE A 231 -15.39 34.03 -2.15
CA ILE A 231 -15.99 34.41 -0.87
C ILE A 231 -15.63 35.86 -0.49
N PHE A 232 -14.37 36.27 -0.69
CA PHE A 232 -13.94 37.64 -0.43
C PHE A 232 -14.60 38.66 -1.37
N ALA A 233 -14.76 38.32 -2.65
CA ALA A 233 -15.53 39.15 -3.59
C ALA A 233 -16.97 39.35 -3.11
N PHE A 234 -17.59 38.31 -2.52
CA PHE A 234 -18.92 38.42 -1.94
C PHE A 234 -18.97 39.27 -0.66
N ILE A 235 -18.00 39.08 0.25
CA ILE A 235 -17.89 39.90 1.45
C ILE A 235 -17.77 41.37 1.05
N PHE A 236 -16.93 41.68 0.06
CA PHE A 236 -16.81 43.02 -0.49
C PHE A 236 -18.13 43.57 -1.04
N LEU A 237 -18.88 42.78 -1.83
CA LEU A 237 -20.18 43.17 -2.38
C LEU A 237 -21.23 43.50 -1.31
N LYS A 238 -21.14 42.87 -0.13
CA LYS A 238 -21.97 43.16 1.05
C LYS A 238 -21.51 44.44 1.74
N ASP A 239 -20.20 44.60 1.92
CA ASP A 239 -19.60 45.70 2.67
C ASP A 239 -19.54 47.02 1.86
N ARG A 240 -19.85 47.01 0.55
CA ARG A 240 -19.87 48.22 -0.31
C ARG A 240 -20.65 49.40 0.29
N LYS A 241 -21.84 49.17 0.87
CA LYS A 241 -22.65 50.25 1.49
C LYS A 241 -21.91 50.84 2.70
N GLU A 242 -21.35 49.99 3.54
CA GLU A 242 -20.56 50.39 4.71
C GLU A 242 -19.28 51.14 4.32
N ILE A 243 -18.60 50.73 3.25
CA ILE A 243 -17.44 51.45 2.69
C ILE A 243 -17.84 52.87 2.30
N VAL A 244 -18.95 53.06 1.57
CA VAL A 244 -19.42 54.40 1.17
C VAL A 244 -19.74 55.27 2.39
N ILE A 245 -20.45 54.72 3.38
CA ILE A 245 -20.78 55.44 4.62
C ILE A 245 -19.50 55.87 5.36
N ARG A 246 -18.55 54.94 5.55
CA ARG A 246 -17.29 55.25 6.26
C ARG A 246 -16.44 56.29 5.52
N LYS A 247 -16.49 56.32 4.19
CA LYS A 247 -15.85 57.39 3.38
C LYS A 247 -16.54 58.74 3.55
N MET A 248 -17.88 58.76 3.59
CA MET A 248 -18.65 59.99 3.86
C MET A 248 -18.34 60.55 5.25
N LEU A 249 -18.08 59.68 6.23
CA LEU A 249 -17.61 60.05 7.58
C LEU A 249 -16.12 60.46 7.63
N GLY A 250 -15.46 60.65 6.48
CA GLY A 250 -14.08 61.15 6.40
C GLY A 250 -12.98 60.12 6.67
N ASN A 251 -13.29 58.83 6.78
CA ASN A 251 -12.24 57.82 6.98
C ASN A 251 -11.42 57.60 5.69
N SER A 252 -10.10 57.49 5.83
CA SER A 252 -9.21 57.15 4.72
C SER A 252 -9.43 55.72 4.22
N ASN A 253 -9.18 55.48 2.93
CA ASN A 253 -9.31 54.14 2.31
C ASN A 253 -8.52 53.07 3.08
N LYS A 254 -7.31 53.40 3.53
CA LYS A 254 -6.46 52.51 4.34
C LYS A 254 -7.13 52.14 5.67
N LYS A 255 -7.70 53.11 6.39
CA LYS A 255 -8.38 52.87 7.67
C LYS A 255 -9.63 52.01 7.48
N ILE A 256 -10.39 52.23 6.41
CA ILE A 256 -11.57 51.42 6.05
C ILE A 256 -11.16 49.97 5.79
N PHE A 257 -10.16 49.75 4.92
CA PHE A 257 -9.64 48.42 4.60
C PHE A 257 -9.17 47.67 5.85
N ILE A 258 -8.35 48.34 6.69
CA ILE A 258 -7.82 47.76 7.93
C ILE A 258 -8.94 47.27 8.84
N SER A 259 -9.98 48.10 9.00
CA SER A 259 -11.10 47.78 9.88
C SER A 259 -12.00 46.64 9.38
N LEU A 260 -12.14 46.48 8.06
CA LEU A 260 -13.11 45.54 7.48
C LEU A 260 -12.50 44.16 7.17
N TYR A 261 -11.26 44.13 6.69
CA TYR A 261 -10.70 42.92 6.05
C TYR A 261 -9.48 42.34 6.75
N THR A 262 -8.57 43.16 7.29
CA THR A 262 -7.25 42.67 7.74
C THR A 262 -7.34 41.69 8.90
N LYS A 263 -8.23 41.94 9.88
CA LYS A 263 -8.50 40.98 10.97
C LYS A 263 -9.02 39.64 10.43
N HIS A 264 -9.89 39.67 9.41
CA HIS A 264 -10.43 38.43 8.85
C HIS A 264 -9.36 37.64 8.09
N ILE A 265 -8.53 38.31 7.29
CA ILE A 265 -7.39 37.69 6.59
C ILE A 265 -6.40 37.08 7.59
N ALA A 266 -6.04 37.82 8.65
CA ALA A 266 -5.14 37.33 9.69
C ALA A 266 -5.71 36.11 10.42
N ILE A 267 -7.01 36.09 10.72
CA ILE A 267 -7.65 34.91 11.35
C ILE A 267 -7.64 33.70 10.40
N LEU A 268 -7.85 33.88 9.09
CA LEU A 268 -7.78 32.76 8.14
C LEU A 268 -6.38 32.14 8.11
N TYR A 269 -5.34 32.97 8.03
CA TYR A 269 -3.96 32.47 8.06
C TYR A 269 -3.60 31.83 9.40
N GLY A 270 -4.02 32.46 10.52
CA GLY A 270 -3.82 31.91 11.85
C GLY A 270 -4.54 30.58 12.06
N LEU A 271 -5.75 30.42 11.53
CA LEU A 271 -6.51 29.17 11.57
C LEU A 271 -5.79 28.05 10.81
N PHE A 272 -5.28 28.36 9.62
CA PHE A 272 -4.47 27.42 8.85
C PHE A 272 -3.26 26.95 9.67
N LEU A 273 -2.42 27.88 10.14
CA LEU A 273 -1.23 27.53 10.92
C LEU A 273 -1.56 26.73 12.20
N PHE A 274 -2.64 27.11 12.88
CA PHE A 274 -3.09 26.42 14.08
C PHE A 274 -3.49 24.97 13.80
N LEU A 275 -4.24 24.73 12.71
CA LEU A 275 -4.63 23.38 12.30
C LEU A 275 -3.42 22.55 11.85
N GLU A 276 -2.51 23.12 11.05
CA GLU A 276 -1.26 22.44 10.67
C GLU A 276 -0.45 21.99 11.90
N ILE A 277 -0.34 22.84 12.93
CA ILE A 277 0.35 22.50 14.18
C ILE A 277 -0.35 21.36 14.91
N ILE A 278 -1.68 21.42 15.05
CA ILE A 278 -2.46 20.36 15.71
C ILE A 278 -2.29 19.04 14.98
N LEU A 279 -2.47 19.05 13.65
CA LEU A 279 -2.36 17.86 12.82
C LEU A 279 -0.94 17.30 12.87
N PHE A 280 0.10 18.14 12.86
CA PHE A 280 1.48 17.70 13.02
C PHE A 280 1.69 16.97 14.34
N VAL A 281 1.18 17.53 15.45
CA VAL A 281 1.28 16.86 16.77
C VAL A 281 0.51 15.54 16.80
N LEU A 282 -0.67 15.47 16.17
CA LEU A 282 -1.51 14.27 16.17
C LEU A 282 -0.93 13.13 15.31
N PHE A 283 -0.46 13.44 14.09
CA PHE A 283 -0.01 12.42 13.13
C PHE A 283 1.49 12.14 13.19
N VAL A 284 2.34 13.15 13.43
CA VAL A 284 3.81 13.01 13.45
C VAL A 284 4.33 12.88 14.88
N GLY A 285 3.71 13.60 15.82
CA GLY A 285 4.16 13.71 17.20
C GLY A 285 5.35 14.67 17.36
N PRO A 286 6.21 14.47 18.38
CA PRO A 286 7.46 15.20 18.53
C PRO A 286 8.30 15.24 17.24
N TYR A 287 8.92 16.40 16.98
CA TYR A 287 9.80 16.60 15.83
C TYR A 287 10.95 15.59 15.86
N ARG A 288 11.17 14.95 14.71
CA ARG A 288 12.26 14.01 14.42
C ARG A 288 12.87 14.38 13.07
N PRO A 289 14.15 14.06 12.82
CA PRO A 289 14.79 14.35 11.54
C PRO A 289 14.01 13.85 10.31
N CYS A 290 13.24 12.77 10.46
CA CYS A 290 12.34 12.21 9.45
C CYS A 290 11.30 13.19 8.90
N ALA A 291 10.87 14.13 9.74
CA ALA A 291 9.82 15.07 9.41
C ALA A 291 10.33 16.35 8.75
N SER A 292 11.65 16.51 8.55
CA SER A 292 12.24 17.74 8.01
C SER A 292 11.72 18.11 6.62
N LEU A 293 11.72 17.15 5.68
CA LEU A 293 11.21 17.37 4.32
C LEU A 293 9.70 17.66 4.31
N PHE A 294 8.94 16.94 5.14
CA PHE A 294 7.51 17.18 5.29
C PHE A 294 7.21 18.55 5.90
N LEU A 295 7.96 18.97 6.91
CA LEU A 295 7.85 20.30 7.51
C LEU A 295 8.18 21.40 6.50
N TYR A 296 9.21 21.20 5.66
CA TYR A 296 9.53 22.13 4.57
C TYR A 296 8.37 22.24 3.57
N TYR A 297 7.74 21.11 3.22
CA TYR A 297 6.54 21.09 2.39
C TYR A 297 5.40 21.90 3.03
N LEU A 298 5.06 21.66 4.31
CA LEU A 298 4.00 22.41 5.00
C LEU A 298 4.29 23.92 5.08
N ILE A 299 5.54 24.29 5.34
CA ILE A 299 5.98 25.69 5.34
C ILE A 299 5.78 26.32 3.96
N ASN A 300 6.15 25.60 2.89
CA ASN A 300 5.99 26.07 1.52
C ASN A 300 4.50 26.28 1.17
N GLU A 301 3.62 25.36 1.56
CA GLU A 301 2.17 25.52 1.38
C GLU A 301 1.61 26.69 2.19
N GLY A 302 2.09 26.89 3.42
CA GLY A 302 1.77 28.07 4.23
C GLY A 302 2.18 29.38 3.57
N ILE A 303 3.38 29.44 2.97
CA ILE A 303 3.87 30.60 2.23
C ILE A 303 3.00 30.87 0.99
N LYS A 304 2.64 29.83 0.23
CA LYS A 304 1.73 29.96 -0.95
C LYS A 304 0.37 30.51 -0.56
N LEU A 305 -0.20 30.04 0.55
CA LEU A 305 -1.48 30.54 1.07
C LEU A 305 -1.36 31.99 1.53
N LEU A 306 -0.29 32.34 2.26
CA LEU A 306 -0.02 33.70 2.70
C LEU A 306 0.06 34.67 1.51
N PHE A 307 0.81 34.30 0.46
CA PHE A 307 0.93 35.12 -0.74
C PHE A 307 -0.42 35.33 -1.43
N SER A 308 -1.23 34.27 -1.50
CA SER A 308 -2.57 34.30 -2.08
C SER A 308 -3.53 35.20 -1.28
N LEU A 309 -3.49 35.15 0.05
CA LEU A 309 -4.25 36.04 0.92
C LEU A 309 -3.81 37.50 0.82
N ILE A 310 -2.51 37.76 0.65
CA ILE A 310 -1.98 39.10 0.39
C ILE A 310 -2.51 39.64 -0.94
N MET A 311 -2.47 38.84 -2.01
CA MET A 311 -3.01 39.22 -3.32
C MET A 311 -4.50 39.53 -3.26
N ILE A 312 -5.29 38.70 -2.57
CA ILE A 312 -6.71 38.97 -2.31
C ILE A 312 -6.87 40.29 -1.54
N GLY A 313 -6.03 40.54 -0.52
CA GLY A 313 -6.01 41.79 0.22
C GLY A 313 -5.74 43.02 -0.65
N ILE A 314 -4.78 42.94 -1.58
CA ILE A 314 -4.46 44.01 -2.53
C ILE A 314 -5.68 44.28 -3.44
N ILE A 315 -6.30 43.24 -3.99
CA ILE A 315 -7.50 43.37 -4.81
C ILE A 315 -8.64 44.06 -4.04
N LEU A 316 -8.85 43.70 -2.77
CA LEU A 316 -9.84 44.33 -1.90
C LEU A 316 -9.53 45.79 -1.59
N LEU A 317 -8.24 46.13 -1.40
CA LEU A 317 -7.80 47.51 -1.19
C LEU A 317 -8.08 48.36 -2.44
N ILE A 318 -7.69 47.88 -3.62
CA ILE A 318 -7.97 48.53 -4.92
C ILE A 318 -9.49 48.70 -5.08
N SER A 319 -10.25 47.65 -4.82
CA SER A 319 -11.72 47.68 -4.89
C SER A 319 -12.33 48.69 -3.90
N THR A 320 -11.75 48.83 -2.71
CA THR A 320 -12.17 49.84 -1.73
C THR A 320 -11.88 51.25 -2.24
N ILE A 321 -10.76 51.48 -2.93
CA ILE A 321 -10.41 52.77 -3.54
C ILE A 321 -11.40 53.16 -4.64
N THR A 322 -11.78 52.22 -5.51
CA THR A 322 -12.63 52.48 -6.70
C THR A 322 -14.10 52.77 -6.39
N VAL A 323 -14.61 52.37 -5.21
CA VAL A 323 -15.99 52.68 -4.79
C VAL A 323 -16.13 54.18 -4.50
N LYS A 324 -16.78 54.93 -5.40
CA LYS A 324 -16.91 56.40 -5.34
C LYS A 324 -18.35 56.95 -5.24
N SER A 325 -19.41 56.19 -5.56
CA SER A 325 -20.75 56.78 -5.80
C SER A 325 -21.83 56.50 -4.74
N VAL A 326 -22.65 57.52 -4.46
CA VAL A 326 -23.85 57.50 -3.59
C VAL A 326 -24.98 56.62 -4.17
N LYS A 327 -24.90 56.28 -5.47
CA LYS A 327 -25.89 55.47 -6.20
C LYS A 327 -26.13 54.10 -5.56
N TYR A 328 -25.11 53.54 -4.89
CA TYR A 328 -25.20 52.26 -4.17
C TYR A 328 -26.04 52.30 -2.89
N ILE A 329 -26.34 53.50 -2.36
CA ILE A 329 -27.22 53.67 -1.19
C ILE A 329 -28.70 53.52 -1.60
N LYS A 330 -29.06 53.96 -2.82
CA LYS A 330 -30.47 54.03 -3.30
C LYS A 330 -31.01 52.74 -3.94
N GLN A 331 -30.19 51.74 -4.26
CA GLN A 331 -30.67 50.50 -4.90
C GLN A 331 -31.05 49.44 -3.87
N ASN A 332 -32.33 49.34 -3.52
CA ASN A 332 -32.89 48.21 -2.77
C ASN A 332 -33.14 46.97 -3.66
N GLY A 333 -33.29 47.12 -4.98
CA GLY A 333 -33.57 46.03 -5.93
C GLY A 333 -32.38 45.15 -6.37
N THR A 334 -31.19 45.28 -5.78
CA THR A 334 -30.01 44.47 -6.14
C THR A 334 -29.77 43.26 -5.23
N GLN A 335 -30.75 42.92 -4.38
CA GLN A 335 -30.61 41.89 -3.35
C GLN A 335 -30.84 40.47 -3.88
N GLU A 336 -31.73 40.29 -4.88
CA GLU A 336 -31.97 38.99 -5.53
C GLU A 336 -30.77 38.50 -6.34
N ASN A 337 -30.21 39.33 -7.23
CA ASN A 337 -29.04 38.95 -8.04
C ASN A 337 -27.81 38.60 -7.18
N LYS A 338 -27.64 39.24 -6.02
CA LYS A 338 -26.59 38.87 -5.05
C LYS A 338 -26.85 37.52 -4.41
N THR A 339 -28.12 37.20 -4.13
CA THR A 339 -28.51 35.92 -3.52
C THR A 339 -28.32 34.76 -4.51
N VAL A 340 -28.71 34.95 -5.77
CA VAL A 340 -28.50 33.98 -6.87
C VAL A 340 -27.01 33.74 -7.11
N LEU A 341 -26.20 34.80 -7.23
CA LEU A 341 -24.75 34.66 -7.40
C LEU A 341 -24.10 33.93 -6.19
N SER A 342 -24.56 34.21 -4.97
CA SER A 342 -24.10 33.47 -3.78
C SER A 342 -24.48 32.00 -3.83
N LEU A 343 -25.66 31.65 -4.34
CA LEU A 343 -26.11 30.27 -4.47
C LEU A 343 -25.30 29.52 -5.52
N VAL A 344 -25.06 30.13 -6.69
CA VAL A 344 -24.22 29.55 -7.75
C VAL A 344 -22.79 29.30 -7.25
N LEU A 345 -22.20 30.26 -6.56
CA LEU A 345 -20.85 30.12 -6.01
C LEU A 345 -20.76 29.04 -4.93
N LYS A 346 -21.75 28.95 -4.04
CA LYS A 346 -21.85 27.84 -3.08
C LYS A 346 -22.01 26.51 -3.81
N GLY A 347 -22.78 26.47 -4.89
CA GLY A 347 -22.96 25.29 -5.74
C GLY A 347 -21.65 24.81 -6.37
N ILE A 348 -20.85 25.72 -6.93
CA ILE A 348 -19.52 25.40 -7.48
C ILE A 348 -18.60 24.86 -6.37
N LEU A 349 -18.63 25.49 -5.19
CA LEU A 349 -17.79 25.08 -4.05
C LEU A 349 -18.16 23.68 -3.54
N ILE A 350 -19.46 23.39 -3.44
CA ILE A 350 -19.96 22.05 -3.13
C ILE A 350 -19.53 21.09 -4.24
N PHE A 351 -19.73 21.42 -5.51
CA PHE A 351 -19.38 20.54 -6.64
C PHE A 351 -17.89 20.16 -6.68
N VAL A 352 -16.99 21.05 -6.24
CA VAL A 352 -15.55 20.77 -6.19
C VAL A 352 -15.16 19.90 -4.98
N LEU A 353 -15.73 20.17 -3.80
CA LEU A 353 -15.35 19.45 -2.56
C LEU A 353 -16.11 18.12 -2.37
N PHE A 354 -17.32 18.03 -2.89
CA PHE A 354 -18.23 16.92 -2.66
C PHE A 354 -17.73 15.59 -3.22
N PRO A 355 -17.09 15.51 -4.42
CA PRO A 355 -16.53 14.26 -4.92
C PRO A 355 -15.45 13.70 -3.99
N VAL A 356 -14.54 14.53 -3.51
CA VAL A 356 -13.46 14.11 -2.58
C VAL A 356 -14.04 13.61 -1.27
N PHE A 357 -15.04 14.30 -0.73
CA PHE A 357 -15.75 13.86 0.46
C PHE A 357 -16.45 12.52 0.25
N LEU A 358 -17.14 12.33 -0.89
CA LEU A 358 -17.80 11.07 -1.23
C LEU A 358 -16.79 9.91 -1.35
N THR A 359 -15.64 10.13 -1.98
CA THR A 359 -14.58 9.11 -2.07
C THR A 359 -14.07 8.71 -0.69
N ASN A 360 -13.74 9.69 0.17
CA ASN A 360 -13.29 9.40 1.54
C ASN A 360 -14.37 8.68 2.38
N CYS A 361 -15.65 9.04 2.19
CA CYS A 361 -16.76 8.34 2.84
C CYS A 361 -16.91 6.91 2.32
N ALA A 362 -16.74 6.67 1.02
CA ALA A 362 -16.76 5.32 0.45
C ALA A 362 -15.62 4.46 1.03
N ASP A 363 -14.40 5.00 1.06
CA ASP A 363 -13.23 4.34 1.66
C ASP A 363 -13.44 4.05 3.15
N TRP A 364 -14.09 4.96 3.87
CA TRP A 364 -14.45 4.77 5.27
C TRP A 364 -15.48 3.65 5.45
N ILE A 365 -16.56 3.62 4.65
CA ILE A 365 -17.56 2.56 4.68
C ILE A 365 -16.90 1.20 4.39
N GLU A 366 -16.05 1.14 3.37
CA GLU A 366 -15.30 -0.07 3.01
C GLU A 366 -14.40 -0.53 4.16
N SER A 367 -13.67 0.38 4.80
CA SER A 367 -12.80 0.08 5.94
C SER A 367 -13.58 -0.42 7.16
N VAL A 368 -14.76 0.16 7.44
CA VAL A 368 -15.66 -0.31 8.50
C VAL A 368 -16.15 -1.72 8.18
N HIS A 369 -16.59 -1.96 6.94
CA HIS A 369 -17.10 -3.26 6.53
C HIS A 369 -16.00 -4.34 6.60
N TYR A 370 -14.78 -4.01 6.20
CA TYR A 370 -13.62 -4.90 6.31
C TYR A 370 -13.36 -5.32 7.75
N LEU A 371 -13.28 -4.36 8.68
CA LEU A 371 -13.09 -4.65 10.10
C LEU A 371 -14.25 -5.43 10.69
N TYR A 372 -15.48 -5.19 10.24
CA TYR A 372 -16.65 -5.96 10.64
C TYR A 372 -16.49 -7.45 10.23
N ILE A 373 -16.10 -7.73 9.00
CA ILE A 373 -15.85 -9.10 8.51
C ILE A 373 -14.73 -9.76 9.33
N LEU A 374 -13.60 -9.06 9.56
CA LEU A 374 -12.50 -9.60 10.36
C LEU A 374 -12.95 -9.97 11.78
N ASN A 375 -13.69 -9.08 12.45
CA ASN A 375 -14.13 -9.31 13.83
C ASN A 375 -15.15 -10.45 13.93
N LEU A 376 -16.04 -10.60 12.95
CA LEU A 376 -17.01 -11.70 12.95
C LEU A 376 -16.35 -13.06 12.72
N ASN A 377 -15.29 -13.10 11.93
CA ASN A 377 -14.67 -14.35 11.46
C ASN A 377 -13.30 -14.61 12.10
N GLU A 378 -12.99 -13.96 13.23
CA GLU A 378 -11.72 -14.12 13.95
C GLU A 378 -11.42 -15.60 14.24
N SER A 379 -12.40 -16.36 14.73
CA SER A 379 -12.22 -17.80 15.01
C SER A 379 -11.90 -18.63 13.76
N GLN A 380 -12.44 -18.24 12.60
CA GLN A 380 -12.17 -18.91 11.33
C GLN A 380 -10.81 -18.49 10.76
N MET A 381 -10.38 -17.23 10.91
CA MET A 381 -9.10 -16.76 10.35
C MET A 381 -7.89 -17.09 11.25
N SER A 382 -8.12 -17.34 12.53
CA SER A 382 -7.09 -17.65 13.53
C SER A 382 -6.79 -19.16 13.68
N ASN A 383 -5.77 -19.46 14.48
CA ASN A 383 -5.32 -20.81 14.89
C ASN A 383 -4.98 -21.75 13.73
N LYS A 384 -4.27 -21.25 12.71
CA LYS A 384 -3.82 -22.05 11.55
C LYS A 384 -2.36 -21.84 11.23
N ILE A 385 -1.71 -22.88 10.72
CA ILE A 385 -0.43 -22.78 10.03
C ILE A 385 -0.74 -22.50 8.57
N ILE A 386 -0.27 -21.37 8.05
CA ILE A 386 -0.37 -20.98 6.65
C ILE A 386 0.90 -21.41 5.96
N THR A 387 0.83 -22.08 4.80
CA THR A 387 2.03 -22.49 4.04
C THR A 387 2.03 -21.86 2.66
N ASN A 388 3.19 -21.38 2.21
CA ASN A 388 3.37 -20.78 0.87
C ASN A 388 3.87 -21.82 -0.15
N GLY A 389 3.48 -23.08 0.02
CA GLY A 389 3.99 -24.21 -0.75
C GLY A 389 5.48 -24.51 -0.52
N ILE A 390 6.10 -25.19 -1.49
CA ILE A 390 7.50 -25.60 -1.48
C ILE A 390 8.26 -24.73 -2.49
N SER A 391 9.32 -24.04 -2.08
CA SER A 391 10.25 -23.40 -3.00
C SER A 391 11.08 -24.47 -3.71
N VAL A 392 10.92 -24.59 -5.02
CA VAL A 392 11.71 -25.49 -5.86
C VAL A 392 12.75 -24.65 -6.58
N SER A 393 14.03 -25.03 -6.49
CA SER A 393 15.08 -24.34 -7.24
C SER A 393 14.99 -24.67 -8.74
N LEU A 394 15.45 -23.76 -9.60
CA LEU A 394 15.43 -23.96 -11.06
C LEU A 394 16.27 -25.16 -11.53
N ASN A 395 17.13 -25.70 -10.66
CA ASN A 395 18.05 -26.81 -10.95
C ASN A 395 17.62 -28.12 -10.27
N GLU A 396 16.52 -28.11 -9.51
CA GLU A 396 16.03 -29.31 -8.82
C GLU A 396 15.25 -30.23 -9.77
N ASP A 397 15.47 -31.53 -9.61
CA ASP A 397 14.73 -32.55 -10.34
C ASP A 397 13.22 -32.42 -10.08
N LEU A 398 12.44 -32.32 -11.16
CA LEU A 398 10.98 -32.29 -11.13
C LEU A 398 10.40 -33.50 -10.39
N PHE A 399 11.06 -34.66 -10.47
CA PHE A 399 10.65 -35.85 -9.72
C PHE A 399 10.88 -35.68 -8.21
N TYR A 400 12.04 -35.18 -7.80
CA TYR A 400 12.33 -34.95 -6.37
C TYR A 400 11.41 -33.90 -5.75
N SER A 401 11.11 -32.83 -6.48
CA SER A 401 10.15 -31.81 -6.02
C SER A 401 8.73 -32.38 -5.89
N SER A 402 8.29 -33.23 -6.82
CA SER A 402 6.98 -33.92 -6.70
C SER A 402 6.87 -34.83 -5.48
N GLU A 403 7.96 -35.51 -5.08
CA GLU A 403 7.96 -36.36 -3.88
C GLU A 403 7.78 -35.53 -2.60
N LEU A 404 8.46 -34.39 -2.51
CA LEU A 404 8.34 -33.47 -1.37
C LEU A 404 6.93 -32.86 -1.29
N VAL A 405 6.35 -32.48 -2.44
CA VAL A 405 4.96 -32.00 -2.54
C VAL A 405 3.98 -33.05 -2.02
N ASN A 406 4.15 -34.31 -2.42
CA ASN A 406 3.30 -35.41 -1.95
C ASN A 406 3.44 -35.64 -0.44
N LYS A 407 4.65 -35.54 0.12
CA LYS A 407 4.86 -35.66 1.58
C LYS A 407 4.11 -34.56 2.34
N LEU A 408 4.22 -33.32 1.89
CA LEU A 408 3.49 -32.20 2.49
C LEU A 408 1.97 -32.38 2.37
N TYR A 409 1.49 -32.88 1.23
CA TYR A 409 0.08 -33.19 1.01
C TYR A 409 -0.46 -34.21 2.01
N TYR A 410 0.19 -35.37 2.15
CA TYR A 410 -0.26 -36.39 3.08
C TYR A 410 -0.29 -35.89 4.51
N TYR A 411 0.72 -35.09 4.90
CA TYR A 411 0.71 -34.43 6.20
C TYR A 411 -0.51 -33.51 6.35
N MET A 412 -0.84 -32.71 5.34
CA MET A 412 -2.04 -31.86 5.38
C MET A 412 -3.32 -32.69 5.49
N GLN A 413 -3.48 -33.76 4.71
CA GLN A 413 -4.67 -34.61 4.78
C GLN A 413 -4.85 -35.25 6.17
N GLU A 414 -3.78 -35.80 6.75
CA GLU A 414 -3.80 -36.41 8.08
C GLU A 414 -4.14 -35.39 9.19
N HIS A 415 -3.92 -34.11 8.92
CA HIS A 415 -4.12 -33.01 9.87
C HIS A 415 -5.26 -32.06 9.49
N ASN A 416 -6.29 -32.55 8.78
CA ASN A 416 -7.48 -31.77 8.40
C ASN A 416 -7.16 -30.47 7.64
N GLY A 417 -6.17 -30.52 6.75
CA GLY A 417 -5.73 -29.38 5.95
C GLY A 417 -6.86 -28.78 5.12
N ILE A 418 -6.89 -27.45 5.08
CA ILE A 418 -7.89 -26.62 4.40
C ILE A 418 -7.24 -26.03 3.15
N TYR A 419 -7.96 -26.10 2.05
CA TYR A 419 -7.60 -25.46 0.78
C TYR A 419 -8.70 -24.48 0.38
N GLU A 420 -8.30 -23.28 0.00
CA GLU A 420 -9.19 -22.25 -0.53
C GLU A 420 -8.51 -21.41 -1.60
N ASP A 421 -9.24 -21.06 -2.64
CA ASP A 421 -8.77 -20.19 -3.71
C ASP A 421 -9.89 -19.25 -4.16
N PHE A 422 -9.72 -17.97 -3.85
CA PHE A 422 -10.66 -16.90 -4.11
C PHE A 422 -10.21 -15.99 -5.27
N ASP A 423 -9.03 -16.23 -5.84
CA ASP A 423 -8.36 -15.34 -6.81
C ASP A 423 -8.52 -15.78 -8.27
N ILE A 424 -9.33 -16.79 -8.54
CA ILE A 424 -9.44 -17.37 -9.89
C ILE A 424 -10.04 -16.38 -10.90
N ASN A 425 -11.10 -15.65 -10.52
CA ASN A 425 -11.68 -14.62 -11.40
C ASN A 425 -10.66 -13.55 -11.79
N LYS A 426 -9.76 -13.16 -10.86
CA LYS A 426 -8.69 -12.19 -11.15
C LYS A 426 -7.67 -12.72 -12.15
N ARG A 427 -7.31 -14.00 -12.05
CA ARG A 427 -6.41 -14.65 -13.03
C ARG A 427 -7.06 -14.70 -14.41
N ILE A 428 -8.37 -14.94 -14.48
CA ILE A 428 -9.13 -14.92 -15.74
C ILE A 428 -9.16 -13.50 -16.34
N ASP A 429 -9.44 -12.48 -15.53
CA ASP A 429 -9.36 -11.06 -15.93
C ASP A 429 -7.98 -10.70 -16.48
N PHE A 430 -6.92 -11.12 -15.77
CA PHE A 430 -5.55 -10.88 -16.20
C PHE A 430 -5.26 -11.51 -17.57
N LEU A 431 -5.62 -12.78 -17.76
CA LEU A 431 -5.42 -13.50 -19.02
C LEU A 431 -6.22 -12.88 -20.18
N LYS A 432 -7.48 -12.51 -19.96
CA LYS A 432 -8.31 -11.80 -20.96
C LYS A 432 -7.68 -10.49 -21.43
N ASN A 433 -7.05 -9.75 -20.51
CA ASN A 433 -6.50 -8.43 -20.80
C ASN A 433 -5.07 -8.46 -21.38
N HIS A 434 -4.36 -9.59 -21.28
CA HIS A 434 -2.95 -9.70 -21.68
C HIS A 434 -2.67 -10.76 -22.75
N MET A 435 -3.66 -11.58 -23.12
CA MET A 435 -3.56 -12.49 -24.26
C MET A 435 -4.30 -11.92 -25.48
N ASP A 436 -3.59 -11.83 -26.59
CA ASP A 436 -4.08 -11.37 -27.91
C ASP A 436 -4.94 -12.45 -28.60
N SER A 437 -5.84 -13.08 -27.84
CA SER A 437 -6.62 -14.24 -28.32
C SER A 437 -8.10 -13.92 -28.39
N ASP A 438 -8.70 -14.17 -29.56
CA ASP A 438 -10.16 -14.27 -29.82
C ASP A 438 -10.86 -15.39 -29.01
N LEU A 439 -10.29 -15.81 -27.88
CA LEU A 439 -10.88 -16.80 -26.98
C LEU A 439 -12.06 -16.15 -26.24
N GLU A 440 -13.26 -16.36 -26.76
CA GLU A 440 -14.50 -16.17 -26.00
C GLU A 440 -14.49 -17.12 -24.80
N ILE A 441 -14.06 -16.60 -23.65
CA ILE A 441 -14.21 -17.32 -22.38
C ILE A 441 -15.70 -17.30 -22.05
N PRO A 442 -16.37 -18.47 -21.96
CA PRO A 442 -17.84 -18.62 -21.95
C PRO A 442 -18.52 -18.10 -20.67
N VAL A 443 -17.79 -17.37 -19.83
CA VAL A 443 -18.12 -17.07 -18.45
C VAL A 443 -17.88 -15.61 -18.14
N SER A 444 -18.85 -15.02 -17.44
CA SER A 444 -18.77 -13.65 -16.93
C SER A 444 -17.88 -13.60 -15.70
N ASN A 445 -16.96 -12.63 -15.68
CA ASN A 445 -16.11 -12.35 -14.52
C ASN A 445 -16.91 -11.71 -13.36
N GLU A 446 -18.20 -11.39 -13.58
CA GLU A 446 -19.10 -10.85 -12.57
C GLU A 446 -19.62 -11.92 -11.60
N ILE A 447 -19.55 -13.20 -11.96
CA ILE A 447 -20.04 -14.30 -11.13
C ILE A 447 -18.94 -14.68 -10.13
N PRO A 448 -19.17 -14.55 -8.81
CA PRO A 448 -18.18 -14.94 -7.81
C PRO A 448 -17.90 -16.45 -7.90
N TYR A 449 -16.63 -16.84 -7.85
CA TYR A 449 -16.21 -18.23 -7.96
C TYR A 449 -15.08 -18.51 -6.97
N ILE A 450 -15.16 -19.66 -6.29
CA ILE A 450 -14.13 -20.14 -5.37
C ILE A 450 -13.84 -21.63 -5.63
N VAL A 451 -12.59 -22.04 -5.42
CA VAL A 451 -12.20 -23.45 -5.38
C VAL A 451 -11.76 -23.79 -3.97
N VAL A 452 -12.27 -24.89 -3.43
CA VAL A 452 -12.05 -25.26 -2.03
C VAL A 452 -11.95 -26.78 -1.89
N ASN A 453 -11.51 -27.25 -0.73
CA ASN A 453 -11.68 -28.65 -0.35
C ASN A 453 -12.83 -28.83 0.67
N ASN A 454 -13.17 -30.09 0.98
CA ASN A 454 -14.23 -30.41 1.94
C ASN A 454 -13.99 -29.80 3.34
N ASN A 455 -12.74 -29.73 3.79
CA ASN A 455 -12.42 -29.22 5.12
C ASN A 455 -12.76 -27.73 5.27
N TYR A 456 -12.62 -26.94 4.21
CA TYR A 456 -13.05 -25.53 4.20
C TYR A 456 -14.56 -25.39 4.44
N LEU A 457 -15.37 -26.27 3.82
CA LEU A 457 -16.83 -26.17 3.87
C LEU A 457 -17.45 -26.68 5.18
N LYS A 458 -16.69 -27.35 6.05
CA LYS A 458 -17.16 -27.87 7.35
C LYS A 458 -17.69 -26.78 8.29
N ASP A 459 -17.20 -25.56 8.13
CA ASP A 459 -17.63 -24.42 8.95
C ASP A 459 -18.95 -23.79 8.45
N TYR A 460 -19.52 -24.29 7.35
CA TYR A 460 -20.71 -23.73 6.71
C TYR A 460 -21.87 -24.73 6.71
N THR A 461 -23.08 -24.25 7.02
CA THR A 461 -24.31 -25.02 6.82
C THR A 461 -24.84 -24.74 5.42
N ILE A 462 -24.52 -25.62 4.48
CA ILE A 462 -24.96 -25.52 3.08
C ILE A 462 -26.10 -26.52 2.86
N ARG A 463 -27.17 -26.05 2.23
CA ARG A 463 -28.35 -26.87 1.90
C ARG A 463 -28.48 -27.02 0.40
N ASP A 464 -28.95 -28.18 -0.02
CA ASP A 464 -29.36 -28.42 -1.41
C ASP A 464 -30.64 -27.64 -1.76
N GLU A 465 -31.05 -27.72 -3.02
CA GLU A 465 -32.28 -27.08 -3.52
C GLU A 465 -33.59 -27.57 -2.87
N PHE A 466 -33.51 -28.65 -2.08
CA PHE A 466 -34.63 -29.21 -1.33
C PHE A 466 -34.57 -28.87 0.17
N GLY A 467 -33.58 -28.08 0.60
CA GLY A 467 -33.38 -27.67 1.98
C GLY A 467 -32.65 -28.69 2.86
N ASN A 468 -32.14 -29.80 2.28
CA ASN A 468 -31.39 -30.80 3.03
C ASN A 468 -29.93 -30.33 3.23
N PRO A 469 -29.37 -30.46 4.45
CA PRO A 469 -27.97 -30.12 4.68
C PRO A 469 -27.04 -31.09 3.93
N LEU A 470 -26.02 -30.57 3.27
CA LEU A 470 -24.97 -31.36 2.64
C LEU A 470 -23.95 -31.85 3.68
N ASP A 471 -23.56 -33.13 3.62
CA ASP A 471 -22.48 -33.71 4.43
C ASP A 471 -21.20 -33.86 3.61
N PHE A 472 -20.28 -32.91 3.79
CA PHE A 472 -19.00 -32.88 3.08
C PHE A 472 -18.02 -34.01 3.48
N ASN A 473 -18.33 -34.80 4.51
CA ASN A 473 -17.52 -35.99 4.82
C ASN A 473 -17.86 -37.18 3.90
N GLN A 474 -18.98 -37.14 3.19
CA GLN A 474 -19.45 -38.22 2.30
C GLN A 474 -19.17 -37.94 0.82
N ILE A 475 -18.65 -36.75 0.49
CA ILE A 475 -18.30 -36.36 -0.86
C ILE A 475 -16.84 -36.78 -1.10
N GLU A 476 -16.65 -37.81 -1.93
CA GLU A 476 -15.32 -38.36 -2.27
C GLU A 476 -14.83 -37.91 -3.67
N GLU A 477 -15.72 -37.34 -4.48
CA GLU A 477 -15.46 -36.92 -5.86
C GLU A 477 -15.48 -35.39 -5.99
N SER A 478 -14.77 -34.84 -6.98
CA SER A 478 -14.83 -33.39 -7.28
C SER A 478 -16.21 -33.01 -7.79
N ILE A 479 -16.86 -32.03 -7.15
CA ILE A 479 -18.21 -31.58 -7.48
C ILE A 479 -18.28 -30.07 -7.62
N LEU A 480 -19.28 -29.60 -8.39
CA LEU A 480 -19.57 -28.18 -8.56
C LEU A 480 -20.88 -27.84 -7.84
N LEU A 481 -20.82 -26.94 -6.87
CA LEU A 481 -21.99 -26.37 -6.22
C LEU A 481 -22.38 -25.06 -6.91
N ILE A 482 -23.62 -24.97 -7.37
CA ILE A 482 -24.13 -23.80 -8.06
C ILE A 482 -25.35 -23.24 -7.31
N PRO A 483 -25.29 -21.99 -6.83
CA PRO A 483 -26.47 -21.29 -6.32
C PRO A 483 -27.66 -21.32 -7.29
N GLU A 484 -28.87 -21.53 -6.76
CA GLU A 484 -30.10 -21.63 -7.57
C GLU A 484 -30.38 -20.42 -8.45
N ASN A 485 -29.92 -19.23 -8.06
CA ASN A 485 -30.11 -18.01 -8.83
C ASN A 485 -29.21 -17.91 -10.08
N TYR A 486 -28.34 -18.90 -10.32
CA TYR A 486 -27.53 -18.98 -11.53
C TYR A 486 -28.00 -20.10 -12.46
N SER A 487 -28.01 -19.82 -13.77
CA SER A 487 -28.31 -20.81 -14.80
C SER A 487 -27.14 -20.91 -15.75
N PHE A 488 -26.48 -22.07 -15.78
CA PHE A 488 -25.32 -22.34 -16.63
C PHE A 488 -25.60 -23.42 -17.65
N ASN A 489 -25.00 -23.29 -18.82
CA ASN A 489 -24.94 -24.35 -19.83
C ASN A 489 -23.77 -25.32 -19.54
N GLN A 490 -23.66 -26.39 -20.33
CA GLN A 490 -22.60 -27.40 -20.13
C GLN A 490 -21.20 -26.80 -20.30
N ASP A 491 -21.00 -25.92 -21.28
CA ASP A 491 -19.69 -25.29 -21.54
C ASP A 491 -19.22 -24.47 -20.33
N GLN A 492 -20.14 -23.77 -19.66
CA GLN A 492 -19.88 -23.02 -18.44
C GLN A 492 -19.61 -23.92 -17.24
N ILE A 493 -20.34 -25.04 -17.12
CA ILE A 493 -20.11 -26.04 -16.07
C ILE A 493 -18.71 -26.64 -16.21
N SER A 494 -18.36 -27.11 -17.42
CA SER A 494 -17.04 -27.67 -17.74
C SER A 494 -15.91 -26.68 -17.49
N TYR A 495 -16.15 -25.39 -17.71
CA TYR A 495 -15.19 -24.35 -17.40
C TYR A 495 -14.96 -24.22 -15.89
N TYR A 496 -16.03 -24.13 -15.09
CA TYR A 496 -15.91 -23.97 -13.64
C TYR A 496 -15.43 -25.23 -12.91
N SER A 497 -15.60 -26.40 -13.48
CA SER A 497 -15.13 -27.66 -12.89
C SER A 497 -13.75 -28.08 -13.39
N ASN A 498 -13.26 -27.54 -14.51
CA ASN A 498 -12.16 -28.10 -15.30
C ASN A 498 -12.40 -29.55 -15.79
N TYR A 499 -13.64 -30.04 -15.74
CA TYR A 499 -14.02 -31.43 -16.09
C TYR A 499 -15.32 -31.46 -16.89
N GLU A 500 -15.33 -32.18 -18.02
CA GLU A 500 -16.50 -32.27 -18.91
C GLU A 500 -17.74 -32.90 -18.24
N ASP A 501 -17.53 -33.86 -17.33
CA ASP A 501 -18.57 -34.62 -16.64
C ASP A 501 -18.56 -34.39 -15.11
N CYS A 502 -18.45 -33.12 -14.68
CA CYS A 502 -18.50 -32.81 -13.25
C CYS A 502 -19.93 -32.89 -12.70
N LYS A 503 -20.08 -33.58 -11.57
CA LYS A 503 -21.35 -33.64 -10.85
C LYS A 503 -21.71 -32.27 -10.28
N VAL A 504 -22.91 -31.82 -10.58
CA VAL A 504 -23.44 -30.53 -10.14
C VAL A 504 -24.47 -30.73 -9.03
N ILE A 505 -24.36 -29.96 -7.95
CA ILE A 505 -25.38 -29.85 -6.91
C ILE A 505 -25.87 -28.41 -6.84
N ARG A 506 -27.20 -28.22 -6.86
CA ARG A 506 -27.82 -26.91 -6.65
C ARG A 506 -27.94 -26.62 -5.16
N ILE A 507 -27.60 -25.40 -4.77
CA ILE A 507 -27.58 -24.96 -3.37
C ILE A 507 -28.40 -23.68 -3.16
N GLU A 508 -28.90 -23.51 -1.94
CA GLU A 508 -29.64 -22.31 -1.53
C GLU A 508 -28.83 -21.02 -1.79
N PRO A 509 -29.48 -19.92 -2.24
CA PRO A 509 -28.79 -18.67 -2.54
C PRO A 509 -28.46 -17.85 -1.27
N ASN A 510 -27.70 -16.77 -1.44
CA ASN A 510 -27.31 -15.79 -0.41
C ASN A 510 -26.36 -16.31 0.68
N LEU A 511 -25.64 -17.40 0.40
CA LEU A 511 -24.55 -17.87 1.24
C LEU A 511 -23.36 -16.92 1.18
N ARG A 512 -22.61 -16.81 2.28
CA ARG A 512 -21.44 -15.95 2.40
C ARG A 512 -20.25 -16.80 2.77
N PHE A 513 -19.15 -16.62 2.05
CA PHE A 513 -17.93 -17.38 2.23
C PHE A 513 -16.78 -16.41 2.45
N VAL A 514 -15.96 -16.71 3.46
CA VAL A 514 -14.90 -15.81 3.89
C VAL A 514 -13.57 -16.54 3.81
N ARG A 515 -12.59 -15.84 3.24
CA ARG A 515 -11.20 -16.31 3.12
C ARG A 515 -10.55 -16.41 4.50
N HIS A 516 -9.76 -17.45 4.73
CA HIS A 516 -8.95 -17.64 5.94
C HIS A 516 -7.78 -16.66 6.02
N MET A 517 -7.21 -16.27 4.88
CA MET A 517 -6.17 -15.25 4.79
C MET A 517 -6.77 -13.83 4.88
N PRO A 518 -6.57 -13.10 6.00
CA PRO A 518 -7.28 -11.85 6.29
C PRO A 518 -6.86 -10.64 5.45
N TYR A 519 -5.67 -10.62 4.84
CA TYR A 519 -5.20 -9.47 4.06
C TYR A 519 -5.49 -9.62 2.57
N VAL A 520 -6.39 -8.79 2.09
CA VAL A 520 -6.72 -8.59 0.68
C VAL A 520 -7.01 -7.12 0.40
N GLU A 521 -7.00 -6.71 -0.87
CA GLU A 521 -7.14 -5.31 -1.28
C GLU A 521 -8.49 -4.69 -0.91
N ASN A 522 -9.58 -5.46 -1.01
CA ASN A 522 -10.95 -4.99 -0.78
C ASN A 522 -11.83 -6.09 -0.16
N THR A 523 -12.99 -5.71 0.35
CA THR A 523 -13.92 -6.64 1.01
C THR A 523 -14.49 -7.71 0.08
N LYS A 524 -14.61 -7.45 -1.23
CA LYS A 524 -15.11 -8.43 -2.22
C LYS A 524 -14.13 -9.59 -2.45
N ASP A 525 -12.87 -9.42 -2.08
CA ASP A 525 -11.86 -10.48 -2.14
C ASP A 525 -11.75 -11.24 -0.82
N LEU A 526 -12.24 -10.64 0.27
CA LEU A 526 -12.26 -11.22 1.60
C LEU A 526 -13.52 -12.08 1.79
N GLU A 527 -14.66 -11.56 1.36
CA GLU A 527 -15.97 -12.22 1.41
C GLU A 527 -16.54 -12.35 -0.02
N LYS A 528 -16.93 -13.58 -0.39
CA LYS A 528 -17.69 -13.85 -1.61
C LYS A 528 -19.13 -14.16 -1.20
N ILE A 529 -20.05 -13.35 -1.73
CA ILE A 529 -21.49 -13.56 -1.55
C ILE A 529 -22.00 -14.37 -2.74
N ASN A 530 -22.65 -15.49 -2.43
CA ASN A 530 -23.29 -16.38 -3.39
C ASN A 530 -22.35 -16.86 -4.51
N PRO A 531 -21.14 -17.40 -4.20
CA PRO A 531 -20.24 -17.90 -5.22
C PRO A 531 -20.68 -19.25 -5.79
N VAL A 532 -20.26 -19.51 -7.02
CA VAL A 532 -20.09 -20.88 -7.54
C VAL A 532 -18.91 -21.52 -6.81
N ILE A 533 -19.06 -22.75 -6.35
CA ILE A 533 -18.05 -23.41 -5.51
C ILE A 533 -17.63 -24.69 -6.21
N PHE A 534 -16.36 -24.78 -6.57
CA PHE A 534 -15.80 -26.04 -7.04
C PHE A 534 -15.05 -26.72 -5.89
N ILE A 535 -15.52 -27.90 -5.53
CA ILE A 535 -14.84 -28.77 -4.57
C ILE A 535 -13.83 -29.57 -5.38
N ASP A 536 -12.57 -29.19 -5.29
CA ASP A 536 -11.49 -29.90 -5.97
C ASP A 536 -10.89 -30.93 -5.01
N HIS A 537 -10.97 -32.21 -5.36
CA HIS A 537 -10.29 -33.31 -4.65
C HIS A 537 -8.88 -33.58 -5.18
N ASN A 538 -8.52 -33.05 -6.36
CA ASN A 538 -7.22 -33.16 -7.01
C ASN A 538 -6.41 -31.84 -6.96
N TRP A 539 -6.82 -30.92 -6.07
CA TRP A 539 -6.30 -29.56 -5.94
C TRP A 539 -4.77 -29.46 -5.90
N MET A 540 -4.06 -30.43 -5.31
CA MET A 540 -2.59 -30.42 -5.27
C MET A 540 -1.90 -30.94 -6.53
N GLU A 541 -2.53 -31.83 -7.32
CA GLU A 541 -1.96 -32.25 -8.61
C GLU A 541 -2.04 -31.11 -9.65
N ASN A 542 -3.08 -30.29 -9.53
CA ASN A 542 -3.32 -29.13 -10.39
C ASN A 542 -2.54 -27.89 -9.95
N ALA A 543 -2.33 -27.69 -8.65
CA ALA A 543 -1.61 -26.55 -8.09
C ALA A 543 -0.09 -26.79 -8.09
N ARG A 544 0.55 -26.62 -9.26
CA ARG A 544 2.01 -26.56 -9.34
C ARG A 544 2.53 -25.38 -8.51
N VAL A 545 3.25 -25.70 -7.43
CA VAL A 545 4.31 -24.91 -6.76
C VAL A 545 3.95 -23.45 -6.37
N SER A 546 3.86 -23.22 -5.05
CA SER A 546 3.80 -21.90 -4.38
C SER A 546 2.47 -21.12 -4.48
N THR A 547 1.52 -21.42 -3.60
CA THR A 547 0.36 -20.55 -3.34
C THR A 547 0.07 -20.47 -1.84
N ASP A 548 -0.38 -19.30 -1.37
CA ASP A 548 -0.72 -19.00 0.03
C ASP A 548 -2.13 -19.52 0.42
N ASN A 549 -2.55 -20.62 -0.23
CA ASN A 549 -3.92 -21.13 -0.24
C ASN A 549 -4.11 -22.34 0.68
N TYR A 550 -3.12 -22.62 1.52
CA TYR A 550 -3.00 -23.86 2.29
C TYR A 550 -2.94 -23.58 3.79
N PHE A 551 -3.84 -24.21 4.54
CA PHE A 551 -3.96 -23.98 5.97
C PHE A 551 -4.04 -25.31 6.73
N ILE A 552 -3.32 -25.41 7.85
CA ILE A 552 -3.37 -26.57 8.74
C ILE A 552 -3.90 -26.09 10.10
N PRO A 553 -5.05 -26.62 10.57
CA PRO A 553 -5.58 -26.30 11.90
C PRO A 553 -4.58 -26.55 13.04
N ILE A 554 -4.52 -25.64 14.01
CA ILE A 554 -3.73 -25.77 15.24
C ILE A 554 -4.62 -26.30 16.35
N ASP A 555 -4.78 -27.62 16.41
CA ASP A 555 -5.63 -28.27 17.42
C ASP A 555 -4.97 -28.32 18.82
N THR A 556 -3.63 -28.29 18.86
CA THR A 556 -2.87 -28.39 20.11
C THR A 556 -1.66 -27.46 20.11
N LYS A 557 -1.15 -27.14 21.30
CA LYS A 557 0.13 -26.43 21.47
C LYS A 557 1.33 -27.15 20.83
N LYS A 558 1.20 -28.44 20.50
CA LYS A 558 2.25 -29.24 19.86
C LYS A 558 2.17 -29.24 18.33
N SER A 559 1.06 -28.81 17.72
CA SER A 559 0.86 -28.88 16.27
C SER A 559 1.97 -28.16 15.50
N VAL A 560 2.34 -26.95 15.92
CA VAL A 560 3.44 -26.18 15.30
C VAL A 560 4.79 -26.88 15.45
N SER A 561 5.11 -27.40 16.65
CA SER A 561 6.36 -28.12 16.88
C SER A 561 6.44 -29.43 16.09
N ASN A 562 5.32 -30.12 15.93
CA ASN A 562 5.22 -31.34 15.13
C ASN A 562 5.42 -31.04 13.65
N PHE A 563 4.81 -29.97 13.14
CA PHE A 563 5.00 -29.53 11.75
C PHE A 563 6.46 -29.15 11.47
N LYS A 564 7.09 -28.35 12.35
CA LYS A 564 8.52 -28.03 12.25
C LYS A 564 9.40 -29.29 12.21
N ARG A 565 9.11 -30.26 13.08
CA ARG A 565 9.86 -31.54 13.12
C ARG A 565 9.66 -32.33 11.82
N PHE A 566 8.44 -32.37 11.30
CA PHE A 566 8.12 -32.99 10.02
C PHE A 566 8.92 -32.35 8.87
N LEU A 567 9.00 -31.02 8.82
CA LEU A 567 9.79 -30.32 7.80
C LEU A 567 11.27 -30.68 7.89
N ILE A 568 11.86 -30.66 9.09
CA ILE A 568 13.27 -31.03 9.30
C ILE A 568 13.55 -32.48 8.90
N GLN A 569 12.68 -33.42 9.31
CA GLN A 569 12.84 -34.85 9.02
C GLN A 569 12.79 -35.17 7.52
N ASN A 570 12.13 -34.31 6.73
CA ASN A 570 11.96 -34.49 5.29
C ASN A 570 12.82 -33.51 4.47
N ASN A 571 13.78 -32.80 5.08
CA ASN A 571 14.63 -31.80 4.42
C ASN A 571 13.84 -30.68 3.72
N MET A 572 12.72 -30.28 4.31
CA MET A 572 11.81 -29.24 3.81
C MET A 572 11.87 -27.94 4.62
N ASP A 573 12.61 -27.90 5.73
CA ASP A 573 12.67 -26.76 6.66
C ASP A 573 13.20 -25.46 6.02
N LYS A 574 14.03 -25.58 4.98
CA LYS A 574 14.49 -24.43 4.18
C LYS A 574 13.64 -24.15 2.93
N LYS A 575 12.76 -25.08 2.55
CA LYS A 575 11.98 -25.03 1.30
C LYS A 575 10.51 -24.67 1.52
N VAL A 576 9.93 -25.08 2.63
CA VAL A 576 8.55 -24.75 3.00
C VAL A 576 8.56 -23.55 3.92
N LYS A 577 8.08 -22.43 3.40
CA LYS A 577 7.83 -21.22 4.18
C LYS A 577 6.44 -21.32 4.79
N PHE A 578 6.33 -21.07 6.08
CA PHE A 578 5.05 -21.09 6.79
C PHE A 578 4.94 -19.98 7.84
N TYR A 579 3.70 -19.69 8.23
CA TYR A 579 3.35 -18.64 9.18
C TYR A 579 2.22 -19.08 10.09
N LEU A 580 2.01 -18.33 11.17
CA LEU A 580 0.90 -18.52 12.09
C LEU A 580 -0.18 -17.48 11.83
N SER A 581 -1.41 -17.94 11.61
CA SER A 581 -2.52 -17.06 11.25
C SER A 581 -2.95 -16.12 12.37
N ASP A 582 -2.69 -16.44 13.64
CA ASP A 582 -2.99 -15.55 14.78
C ASP A 582 -2.21 -14.25 14.72
N SER A 583 -0.89 -14.37 14.54
CA SER A 583 0.00 -13.22 14.36
C SER A 583 -0.46 -12.40 13.17
N TYR A 584 -0.73 -13.08 12.05
CA TYR A 584 -1.14 -12.42 10.82
C TYR A 584 -2.49 -11.70 10.93
N PHE A 585 -3.50 -12.34 11.54
CA PHE A 585 -4.80 -11.75 11.78
C PHE A 585 -4.70 -10.49 12.66
N ALA A 586 -3.97 -10.58 13.77
CA ALA A 586 -3.77 -9.43 14.67
C ALA A 586 -3.10 -8.26 13.94
N GLN A 587 -2.13 -8.54 13.07
CA GLN A 587 -1.46 -7.54 12.26
C GLN A 587 -2.39 -6.85 11.28
N VAL A 588 -3.16 -7.61 10.50
CA VAL A 588 -4.11 -7.06 9.53
C VAL A 588 -5.19 -6.23 10.23
N LYS A 589 -5.73 -6.74 11.33
CA LYS A 589 -6.71 -6.04 12.17
C LYS A 589 -6.17 -4.72 12.70
N ASN A 590 -4.93 -4.69 13.18
CA ASN A 590 -4.28 -3.46 13.66
C ASN A 590 -4.08 -2.45 12.53
N LYS A 591 -3.56 -2.90 11.37
CA LYS A 591 -3.37 -2.05 10.18
C LYS A 591 -4.69 -1.42 9.73
N LYS A 592 -5.75 -2.23 9.57
CA LYS A 592 -7.09 -1.76 9.17
C LYS A 592 -7.73 -0.85 10.21
N THR A 593 -7.51 -1.10 11.50
CA THR A 593 -7.96 -0.22 12.58
C THR A 593 -7.32 1.17 12.48
N TYR A 594 -6.02 1.23 12.21
CA TYR A 594 -5.31 2.50 12.04
C TYR A 594 -5.78 3.27 10.78
N GLU A 595 -6.00 2.57 9.66
CA GLU A 595 -6.60 3.14 8.44
C GLU A 595 -7.97 3.75 8.76
N LEU A 596 -8.85 3.03 9.46
CA LEU A 596 -10.17 3.52 9.87
C LEU A 596 -10.09 4.75 10.79
N ILE A 597 -9.21 4.73 11.81
CA ILE A 597 -9.02 5.87 12.71
C ILE A 597 -8.59 7.11 11.91
N SER A 598 -7.66 6.95 10.98
CA SER A 598 -7.16 8.03 10.12
C SER A 598 -8.29 8.62 9.25
N LEU A 599 -9.10 7.77 8.62
CA LEU A 599 -10.26 8.20 7.83
C LEU A 599 -11.36 8.85 8.69
N THR A 600 -11.58 8.33 9.91
CA THR A 600 -12.57 8.89 10.84
C THR A 600 -12.17 10.30 11.28
N ILE A 601 -10.89 10.53 11.59
CA ILE A 601 -10.37 11.86 11.89
C ILE A 601 -10.58 12.81 10.70
N LEU A 602 -10.35 12.32 9.47
CA LEU A 602 -10.55 13.10 8.25
C LEU A 602 -12.01 13.49 8.00
N ILE A 603 -12.97 12.65 8.37
CA ILE A 603 -14.41 12.89 8.16
C ILE A 603 -15.00 13.77 9.27
N VAL A 604 -14.50 13.63 10.50
CA VAL A 604 -15.02 14.37 11.67
C VAL A 604 -14.48 15.81 11.73
N LEU A 605 -13.26 16.05 11.25
CA LEU A 605 -12.65 17.39 11.14
C LEU A 605 -13.09 18.12 9.86
#